data_AF-W6S285-F1
#
_entry.id   AF-W6S285-F1
#
_cell.length_a   1.000
_cell.length_b   1.000
_cell.length_c   1.000
_cell.angle_alpha   90.00
_cell.angle_beta   90.00
_cell.angle_gamma   90.00
#
_symmetry.space_group_name_H-M   'P 1'
#
loop_
_entity.id
_entity.type
_entity.pdbx_description
1 polymer ?
#
loop_
_entity_poly.entity_id
_entity_poly.type
_entity_poly.pdbx_seq_one_letter_code
_entity_poly.pdbx_strand_id
1 'polypeptide(L)'
;MIIKCIDNNLCSTLTLNKEYTVIEEGPEYYVILDDTRNETTCKKSRFEIIMDSDLTKKCKATINELSYQLQSDFKDIKNFTIRKNSKGDIKEIIIKFKYE
;
A
#
# COMPACT_ATOMS: atom_id res chain seq x y z
N MET A 1 -7.32 2.43 -3.65
CA MET A 1 -6.94 2.54 -2.23
C MET A 1 -8.22 2.64 -1.39
N ILE A 2 -8.28 1.94 -0.26
CA ILE A 2 -9.40 1.98 0.68
C ILE A 2 -8.93 2.71 1.94
N ILE A 3 -9.72 3.69 2.37
CA ILE A 3 -9.44 4.51 3.54
C ILE A 3 -10.64 4.49 4.49
N LYS A 4 -10.41 4.50 5.80
CA LYS A 4 -11.46 4.56 6.82
C LYS A 4 -11.57 5.97 7.38
N CYS A 5 -12.77 6.53 7.43
CA CYS A 5 -12.99 7.84 8.04
C CYS A 5 -12.77 7.78 9.55
N ILE A 6 -11.88 8.62 10.06
CA ILE A 6 -11.60 8.80 11.50
C ILE A 6 -12.00 10.19 12.02
N ASP A 7 -12.31 11.13 11.12
CA ASP A 7 -12.83 12.46 11.45
C ASP A 7 -13.77 12.99 10.35
N ASN A 8 -15.07 13.04 10.65
CA ASN A 8 -16.11 13.55 9.77
C ASN A 8 -16.55 15.00 10.09
N ASN A 9 -15.81 15.73 10.93
CA ASN A 9 -16.14 17.10 11.29
C ASN A 9 -16.16 18.02 10.05
N LEU A 10 -17.21 18.79 9.80
CA LEU A 10 -17.38 19.61 8.58
C LEU A 10 -17.56 18.81 7.26
N CYS A 11 -17.79 17.49 7.32
CA CYS A 11 -18.13 16.69 6.14
C CYS A 11 -19.31 15.76 6.47
N SER A 12 -20.52 16.30 6.35
CA SER A 12 -21.76 15.61 6.77
C SER A 12 -22.13 14.41 5.91
N THR A 13 -21.54 14.27 4.73
CA THR A 13 -21.75 13.13 3.82
C THR A 13 -20.81 11.95 4.12
N LEU A 14 -19.97 12.06 5.15
CA LEU A 14 -19.10 10.99 5.63
C LEU A 14 -19.55 10.44 6.98
N THR A 15 -19.60 9.13 7.06
CA THR A 15 -19.87 8.37 8.28
C THR A 15 -18.56 7.96 8.94
N LEU A 16 -18.41 8.29 10.23
CA LEU A 16 -17.27 7.90 11.03
C LEU A 16 -17.10 6.37 11.06
N ASN A 17 -15.86 5.89 10.99
CA ASN A 17 -15.47 4.47 10.89
C ASN A 17 -15.91 3.73 9.63
N LYS A 18 -16.51 4.40 8.65
CA LYS A 18 -16.84 3.79 7.36
C LYS A 18 -15.63 3.82 6.42
N GLU A 19 -15.54 2.78 5.58
CA GLU A 19 -14.53 2.67 4.54
C GLU A 19 -15.00 3.31 3.23
N TYR A 20 -14.08 4.00 2.56
CA TYR A 20 -14.29 4.72 1.32
C TYR A 20 -13.22 4.33 0.30
N THR A 21 -13.63 4.26 -0.97
CA THR A 21 -12.71 4.04 -2.08
C THR A 21 -12.17 5.38 -2.57
N VAL A 22 -10.85 5.49 -2.64
CA VAL A 22 -10.15 6.64 -3.21
C VAL A 22 -10.15 6.53 -4.73
N ILE A 23 -10.64 7.59 -5.36
CA ILE A 23 -10.69 7.79 -6.81
C ILE A 23 -9.40 8.49 -7.26
N GLU A 24 -9.02 9.55 -6.55
CA GLU A 24 -7.82 10.34 -6.82
C GLU A 24 -7.11 10.70 -5.51
N GLU A 25 -5.77 10.75 -5.58
CA GLU A 25 -4.91 11.14 -4.46
C GLU A 25 -4.07 12.36 -4.85
N GLY A 26 -4.30 13.49 -4.18
CA GLY A 26 -3.43 14.66 -4.22
C GLY A 26 -2.37 14.61 -3.11
N PRO A 27 -1.51 15.64 -2.98
CA PRO A 27 -0.51 15.68 -1.92
C PRO A 27 -1.11 15.62 -0.50
N GLU A 28 -2.15 16.45 -0.26
CA GLU A 28 -2.76 16.66 1.07
C GLU A 28 -4.24 16.26 1.15
N TYR A 29 -4.80 15.72 0.06
CA TYR A 29 -6.22 15.35 -0.02
C TYR A 29 -6.45 14.02 -0.75
N TYR A 30 -7.62 13.43 -0.50
CA TYR A 30 -8.21 12.35 -1.28
C TYR A 30 -9.50 12.85 -1.94
N VAL A 31 -9.77 12.37 -3.15
CA VAL A 31 -11.09 12.44 -3.76
C VAL A 31 -11.75 11.07 -3.59
N ILE A 32 -12.91 11.03 -2.93
CA ILE A 32 -13.66 9.81 -2.62
C ILE A 32 -15.10 9.91 -3.10
N LEU A 33 -15.76 8.77 -3.28
CA LEU A 33 -17.22 8.67 -3.41
C LEU A 33 -17.83 8.65 -2.00
N ASP A 34 -18.61 9.67 -1.66
CA ASP A 34 -19.25 9.80 -0.35
C ASP A 34 -20.52 8.94 -0.20
N ASP A 35 -21.21 9.05 0.95
CA ASP A 35 -22.42 8.27 1.22
C ASP A 35 -23.60 8.62 0.30
N THR A 36 -23.54 9.77 -0.36
CA THR A 36 -24.53 10.25 -1.34
C THR A 36 -24.14 9.93 -2.79
N ARG A 37 -23.05 9.17 -2.99
CA ARG A 37 -22.46 8.83 -4.30
C ARG A 37 -21.96 10.05 -5.08
N ASN A 38 -21.60 11.12 -4.39
CA ASN A 38 -20.94 12.28 -4.99
C ASN A 38 -19.43 12.21 -4.76
N GLU A 39 -18.66 12.73 -5.72
CA GLU A 39 -17.23 12.93 -5.56
C GLU A 39 -16.99 14.07 -4.57
N THR A 40 -16.23 13.77 -3.51
CA THR A 40 -15.93 14.74 -2.46
C THR A 40 -14.43 14.76 -2.18
N THR A 41 -13.86 15.96 -2.20
CA THR A 41 -12.46 16.21 -1.86
C THR A 41 -12.29 16.43 -0.37
N CYS A 42 -11.48 15.60 0.30
CA CYS A 42 -11.26 15.65 1.74
C CYS A 42 -9.77 15.58 2.10
N LYS A 43 -9.38 16.25 3.19
CA LYS A 43 -8.00 16.20 3.71
C LYS A 43 -7.63 14.77 4.13
N LYS A 44 -6.39 14.34 3.83
CA LYS A 44 -5.91 12.99 4.19
C LYS A 44 -5.94 12.72 5.69
N SER A 45 -5.70 13.75 6.51
CA SER A 45 -5.69 13.65 7.98
C SER A 45 -7.00 13.15 8.59
N ARG A 46 -8.09 13.14 7.81
CA ARG A 46 -9.42 12.65 8.23
C ARG A 46 -9.59 11.15 8.08
N PHE A 47 -8.61 10.46 7.50
CA PHE A 47 -8.71 9.05 7.20
C PHE A 47 -7.48 8.26 7.63
N GLU A 48 -7.72 6.99 7.92
CA GLU A 48 -6.71 5.97 8.12
C GLU A 48 -6.66 5.07 6.87
N ILE A 49 -5.46 4.73 6.39
CA ILE A 49 -5.30 3.85 5.23
C ILE A 49 -5.56 2.40 5.67
N ILE A 50 -6.59 1.77 5.10
CA ILE A 50 -6.89 0.35 5.37
C ILE A 50 -6.24 -0.54 4.31
N MET A 51 -6.31 -0.13 3.05
CA MET A 51 -5.71 -0.91 1.96
C MET A 51 -5.13 0.01 0.89
N ASP A 52 -3.81 0.02 0.80
CA ASP A 52 -3.12 0.59 -0.33
C ASP A 52 -3.04 -0.45 -1.46
N SER A 53 -3.84 -0.21 -2.50
CA SER A 53 -3.91 -1.08 -3.68
C SER A 53 -2.59 -1.09 -4.47
N ASP A 54 -1.80 -0.02 -4.43
CA ASP A 54 -0.52 0.03 -5.13
C ASP A 54 0.55 -0.78 -4.39
N LEU A 55 0.64 -0.61 -3.07
CA LEU A 55 1.47 -1.49 -2.22
C LEU A 55 1.06 -2.95 -2.40
N THR A 56 -0.23 -3.24 -2.41
CA THR A 56 -0.76 -4.60 -2.62
C THR A 56 -0.32 -5.16 -3.98
N LYS A 57 -0.40 -4.36 -5.05
CA LYS A 57 0.07 -4.77 -6.40
C LYS A 57 1.57 -5.05 -6.41
N LYS A 58 2.38 -4.16 -5.84
CA LYS A 58 3.83 -4.33 -5.71
C LYS A 58 4.18 -5.59 -4.92
N CYS A 59 3.54 -5.81 -3.77
CA CYS A 59 3.73 -7.02 -2.97
C CYS A 59 3.38 -8.29 -3.75
N LYS A 60 2.24 -8.31 -4.46
CA LYS A 60 1.84 -9.46 -5.29
C LYS A 60 2.85 -9.75 -6.39
N ALA A 61 3.30 -8.72 -7.11
CA ALA A 61 4.32 -8.86 -8.15
C ALA A 61 5.63 -9.44 -7.59
N THR A 62 6.10 -8.91 -6.46
CA THR A 62 7.31 -9.42 -5.79
C THR A 62 7.16 -10.87 -5.34
N ILE A 63 6.02 -11.24 -4.72
CA ILE A 63 5.79 -12.63 -4.27
C ILE A 63 5.75 -13.59 -5.47
N ASN A 64 5.09 -13.20 -6.56
CA ASN A 64 5.05 -14.01 -7.78
C ASN A 64 6.45 -14.24 -8.34
N GLU A 65 7.27 -13.19 -8.40
CA GLU A 65 8.66 -13.31 -8.86
C GLU A 65 9.48 -14.24 -7.97
N LEU A 66 9.41 -14.08 -6.64
CA LEU A 66 10.15 -14.94 -5.72
C LEU A 66 9.67 -16.39 -5.76
N SER A 67 8.37 -16.61 -5.99
CA SER A 67 7.79 -17.95 -6.15
C SER A 67 8.30 -18.62 -7.43
N TYR A 68 8.42 -17.85 -8.52
CA TYR A 68 9.02 -18.32 -9.77
C TYR A 68 10.49 -18.70 -9.58
N GLN A 69 11.26 -17.88 -8.86
CA GLN A 69 12.67 -18.19 -8.57
C GLN A 69 12.84 -19.46 -7.75
N LEU A 70 11.95 -19.77 -6.81
CA LEU A 70 11.96 -21.03 -6.05
C LEU A 70 11.79 -22.27 -6.95
N GLN A 71 11.02 -22.15 -8.04
CA GLN A 71 10.80 -23.23 -9.00
C GLN A 71 11.88 -23.30 -10.09
N SER A 72 12.70 -22.26 -10.20
CA SER A 72 13.70 -22.07 -11.26
C SER A 72 15.14 -22.05 -10.72
N ASP A 73 15.38 -22.66 -9.57
CA ASP A 73 16.69 -22.73 -8.90
C ASP A 73 17.41 -21.38 -8.78
N PHE A 74 16.63 -20.32 -8.51
CA PHE A 74 17.12 -18.94 -8.34
C PHE A 74 17.95 -18.42 -9.53
N LYS A 75 17.68 -18.92 -10.74
CA LYS A 75 18.47 -18.61 -11.94
C LYS A 75 18.66 -17.12 -12.21
N ASP A 76 17.70 -16.28 -11.85
CA ASP A 76 17.74 -14.84 -12.12
C ASP A 76 18.26 -14.03 -10.92
N ILE A 77 18.51 -14.65 -9.77
CA ILE A 77 19.10 -13.99 -8.60
C ILE A 77 20.62 -13.95 -8.76
N LYS A 78 21.19 -12.74 -8.73
CA LYS A 78 22.64 -12.47 -8.75
C LYS A 78 23.25 -12.44 -7.36
N ASN A 79 22.55 -11.81 -6.41
CA ASN A 79 23.02 -11.67 -5.04
C ASN A 79 21.85 -11.58 -4.06
N PHE A 80 22.03 -12.12 -2.86
CA PHE A 80 21.05 -12.10 -1.78
C PHE A 80 21.74 -11.70 -0.48
N THR A 81 21.25 -10.66 0.19
CA THR A 81 21.86 -10.14 1.42
C THR A 81 20.79 -9.86 2.45
N ILE A 82 20.98 -10.39 3.67
CA ILE A 82 20.13 -10.08 4.83
C ILE A 82 20.90 -9.12 5.72
N ARG A 83 20.33 -7.95 6.03
CA ARG A 83 20.85 -7.13 7.14
C ARG A 83 19.97 -7.26 8.36
N LYS A 84 20.62 -7.30 9.52
CA LYS A 84 19.97 -7.40 10.83
C LYS A 84 20.06 -6.06 11.57
N ASN A 85 19.13 -5.83 12.49
CA ASN A 85 19.20 -4.71 13.43
C ASN A 85 20.20 -5.02 14.56
N SER A 86 20.40 -4.08 15.50
CA SER A 86 21.30 -4.25 16.65
C SER A 86 20.86 -5.36 17.63
N LYS A 87 19.61 -5.81 17.56
CA LYS A 87 19.05 -6.91 18.37
C LYS A 87 19.18 -8.27 17.66
N GLY A 88 19.61 -8.30 16.41
CA GLY A 88 19.76 -9.51 15.60
C GLY A 88 18.52 -9.87 14.77
N ASP A 89 17.44 -9.10 14.82
CA ASP A 89 16.25 -9.32 13.98
C ASP A 89 16.52 -8.91 12.54
N ILE A 90 15.87 -9.58 11.59
CA ILE A 90 15.93 -9.20 10.17
C ILE A 90 15.37 -7.79 10.02
N LYS A 91 16.21 -6.87 9.54
CA LYS A 91 15.84 -5.50 9.23
C LYS A 91 15.45 -5.35 7.77
N GLU A 92 16.21 -5.98 6.88
CA GLU A 92 16.03 -5.86 5.43
C GLU A 92 16.60 -7.09 4.71
N ILE A 93 15.98 -7.40 3.57
CA ILE A 93 16.46 -8.41 2.61
C ILE A 93 16.65 -7.68 1.28
N ILE A 94 17.87 -7.73 0.75
CA ILE A 94 18.24 -7.12 -0.53
C ILE A 94 18.49 -8.24 -1.53
N ILE A 95 17.72 -8.25 -2.61
CA ILE A 95 17.84 -9.22 -3.69
C ILE A 95 18.22 -8.46 -4.96
N LYS A 96 19.36 -8.80 -5.55
CA LYS A 96 19.80 -8.25 -6.84
C LYS A 96 19.53 -9.31 -7.90
N PHE A 97 18.76 -8.95 -8.92
CA PHE A 97 18.47 -9.81 -10.06
C PHE A 97 19.48 -9.58 -11.20
N LYS A 98 19.55 -10.52 -12.13
CA LYS A 98 20.42 -10.51 -13.32
C LYS A 98 19.80 -9.80 -14.54
N TYR A 99 18.81 -8.93 -14.33
CA TYR A 99 18.21 -8.18 -15.45
C TYR A 99 19.29 -7.34 -16.15
N GLU A 100 19.36 -7.48 -17.47
CA GLU A 100 20.21 -6.68 -18.35
C GLU A 100 19.76 -5.21 -18.39
#